data_AF-A0A535DMQ5-F1
#
_entry.id   AF-A0A535DMQ5-F1
#
_cell.length_a   1.000
_cell.length_b   1.000
_cell.length_c   1.000
_cell.angle_alpha   90.00
_cell.angle_beta   90.00
_cell.angle_gamma   90.00
#
_symmetry.space_group_name_H-M   'P 1'
#
loop_
_entity.id
_entity.type
_entity.pdbx_description
1 polymer ?
#
loop_
_entity_poly.entity_id
_entity_poly.type
_entity_poly.pdbx_seq_one_letter_code
_entity_poly.pdbx_strand_id
1 'polypeptide(L)'
;MHWQNQAANRPPKYPTAGLFRRHRHCTLGRETLPLLREEGPAATSSRRYNAYVAGVDTRLMERERLSPLSSHSAMSEATVVLELFLDWLNSGYSRHFRLAERTEGGAIAEDGTSRIAIEVRPLIEVDDQAWLAAREALRQRLGEETPGAYALWVPAGAQLPAGEPLLSDFAAHFREAAVRLGPHERSHVPLPVTLLLRKNSDQGNVVSVSGGLNMHWARFTDLVRGTYDLDSTRLHRLPESEEHLEGLIQRIVETSKQMSAGQVAEIETIDAWTVQRLDGEAGVAIIGAPPTATADMGLAVRRNFRRILVEAGPALRETNVEFRALIVIGYYARMEQEGATTAMRGYDPALYAGLDFICLAADGLVKPLIQPAAIPQTPGGSGPQP
;
A
#
# COMPACT_ATOMS: atom_id res chain seq x y z
N MET A 1 53.27 -17.77 41.41
CA MET A 1 52.45 -17.00 40.46
C MET A 1 50.99 -17.34 40.69
N HIS A 2 50.28 -16.54 41.50
CA HIS A 2 48.82 -16.47 41.55
C HIS A 2 48.46 -15.25 42.40
N TRP A 3 47.71 -14.32 41.82
CA TRP A 3 47.06 -13.23 42.54
C TRP A 3 45.58 -13.25 42.20
N GLN A 4 44.77 -13.34 43.26
CA GLN A 4 43.35 -13.07 43.30
C GLN A 4 43.08 -11.59 43.05
N ASN A 5 41.93 -11.24 42.46
CA ASN A 5 41.16 -10.11 42.98
C ASN A 5 39.68 -10.15 42.57
N GLN A 6 38.86 -9.84 43.57
CA GLN A 6 37.41 -9.68 43.58
C GLN A 6 37.01 -8.26 43.11
N ALA A 7 35.81 -8.11 42.55
CA ALA A 7 34.85 -7.01 42.79
C ALA A 7 33.64 -7.20 41.84
N ALA A 8 32.43 -7.55 42.29
CA ALA A 8 31.47 -6.80 43.11
C ALA A 8 30.49 -5.93 42.29
N ASN A 9 29.28 -6.47 42.17
CA ASN A 9 28.01 -5.82 41.82
C ASN A 9 27.75 -4.51 42.57
N ARG A 10 27.20 -3.51 41.86
CA ARG A 10 26.17 -2.57 42.36
C ARG A 10 25.51 -1.79 41.21
N PRO A 11 24.17 -1.64 41.18
CA PRO A 11 23.45 -0.77 40.25
C PRO A 11 23.09 0.60 40.88
N PRO A 12 22.84 1.67 40.09
CA PRO A 12 22.03 2.81 40.53
C PRO A 12 20.55 2.58 40.10
N LYS A 13 19.46 2.75 40.87
CA LYS A 13 18.95 3.70 41.89
C LYS A 13 18.43 5.07 41.38
N TYR A 14 17.12 5.06 41.04
CA TYR A 14 16.05 6.09 41.23
C TYR A 14 16.00 7.36 40.33
N PRO A 15 14.85 8.10 40.24
CA PRO A 15 13.52 7.91 40.86
C PRO A 15 12.28 8.02 39.92
N THR A 16 11.14 7.55 40.41
CA THR A 16 9.77 7.81 39.96
C THR A 16 9.19 9.05 40.66
N ALA A 17 8.55 9.97 39.93
CA ALA A 17 7.42 10.81 40.41
C ALA A 17 6.90 11.71 39.27
N GLY A 18 5.59 11.88 39.16
CA GLY A 18 5.01 12.94 38.30
C GLY A 18 3.58 12.69 37.82
N LEU A 19 2.61 12.73 38.72
CA LEU A 19 1.18 12.81 38.39
C LEU A 19 0.91 13.99 37.42
N PHE A 20 0.17 13.75 36.33
CA PHE A 20 -0.62 14.80 35.69
C PHE A 20 -2.10 14.44 35.72
N ARG A 21 -2.80 15.12 36.63
CA ARG A 21 -4.25 15.22 36.76
C ARG A 21 -4.84 15.82 35.48
N ARG A 22 -5.80 15.13 34.87
CA ARG A 22 -6.70 15.69 33.85
C ARG A 22 -7.64 16.69 34.52
N HIS A 23 -7.55 17.96 34.16
CA HIS A 23 -8.58 18.95 34.44
C HIS A 23 -9.81 18.69 33.55
N ARG A 24 -10.98 18.57 34.19
CA ARG A 24 -12.31 18.68 33.55
C ARG A 24 -12.81 20.13 33.64
N HIS A 25 -13.74 20.41 32.73
CA HIS A 25 -14.67 21.54 32.62
C HIS A 25 -14.17 22.81 31.91
N CYS A 26 -14.75 23.05 30.71
CA CYS A 26 -15.73 24.13 30.59
C CYS A 26 -16.68 23.87 29.41
N THR A 27 -17.97 23.86 29.75
CA THR A 27 -19.16 23.85 28.89
C THR A 27 -19.55 25.28 28.56
N LEU A 28 -19.64 25.60 27.27
CA LEU A 28 -20.29 26.77 26.67
C LEU A 28 -20.70 26.31 25.26
N GLY A 29 -21.88 26.54 24.70
CA GLY A 29 -23.12 27.19 25.09
C GLY A 29 -24.00 27.00 23.85
N ARG A 30 -25.16 26.39 24.02
CA ARG A 30 -26.14 26.12 22.94
C ARG A 30 -26.85 27.44 22.64
N GLU A 31 -26.64 28.02 21.47
CA GLU A 31 -27.51 29.07 20.96
C GLU A 31 -28.46 28.51 19.89
N THR A 32 -29.73 28.55 20.26
CA THR A 32 -30.93 28.35 19.46
C THR A 32 -31.29 29.62 18.71
N LEU A 33 -31.57 29.51 17.40
CA LEU A 33 -32.31 30.52 16.62
C LEU A 33 -33.23 29.80 15.60
N PRO A 34 -34.31 30.45 15.13
CA PRO A 34 -35.63 29.84 15.14
C PRO A 34 -36.19 29.46 13.77
N LEU A 35 -37.17 28.55 13.82
CA LEU A 35 -38.12 28.23 12.79
C LEU A 35 -38.95 29.46 12.41
N LEU A 36 -38.97 29.81 11.12
CA LEU A 36 -40.07 30.56 10.52
C LEU A 36 -40.73 29.70 9.45
N ARG A 37 -42.03 29.54 9.68
CA ARG A 37 -43.03 28.79 8.95
C ARG A 37 -43.90 29.85 8.28
N GLU A 38 -44.04 29.83 6.97
CA GLU A 38 -45.12 30.52 6.28
C GLU A 38 -45.83 29.55 5.33
N GLU A 39 -47.15 29.63 5.41
CA GLU A 39 -48.14 28.74 4.82
C GLU A 39 -48.59 29.25 3.44
N GLY A 40 -48.74 28.32 2.48
CA GLY A 40 -49.80 28.28 1.44
C GLY A 40 -50.00 29.47 0.48
N PRO A 41 -50.88 29.37 -0.55
CA PRO A 41 -51.95 28.39 -0.74
C PRO A 41 -51.97 27.69 -2.13
N ALA A 42 -52.95 26.79 -2.25
CA ALA A 42 -53.23 25.85 -3.33
C ALA A 42 -53.76 26.46 -4.65
N ALA A 43 -53.62 25.72 -5.77
CA ALA A 43 -54.71 24.96 -6.41
C ALA A 43 -54.51 24.74 -7.94
N THR A 44 -54.81 23.50 -8.39
CA THR A 44 -55.40 23.08 -9.70
C THR A 44 -54.67 23.49 -11.00
N SER A 45 -54.39 22.62 -11.98
CA SER A 45 -55.34 21.77 -12.72
C SER A 45 -54.63 20.92 -13.80
N SER A 46 -55.23 19.78 -14.17
CA SER A 46 -55.33 19.17 -15.53
C SER A 46 -54.07 18.83 -16.33
N ARG A 47 -53.99 17.78 -17.16
CA ARG A 47 -54.81 16.59 -17.51
C ARG A 47 -53.98 15.85 -18.57
N ARG A 48 -53.98 14.52 -18.51
CA ARG A 48 -53.89 13.54 -19.63
C ARG A 48 -52.65 13.55 -20.54
N TYR A 49 -51.97 12.41 -20.65
CA TYR A 49 -52.05 11.60 -21.88
C TYR A 49 -51.75 10.12 -21.58
N ASN A 50 -52.55 9.25 -22.21
CA ASN A 50 -52.70 7.82 -21.97
C ASN A 50 -51.54 6.96 -22.52
N ALA A 51 -51.38 5.81 -21.86
CA ALA A 51 -50.79 4.60 -22.42
C ALA A 51 -51.62 4.06 -23.61
N TYR A 52 -50.95 3.50 -24.62
CA TYR A 52 -51.41 2.29 -25.31
C TYR A 52 -50.23 1.57 -25.98
N VAL A 53 -50.33 0.24 -25.93
CA VAL A 53 -49.37 -0.83 -26.22
C VAL A 53 -49.28 -1.11 -27.72
N ALA A 54 -48.08 -1.46 -28.24
CA ALA A 54 -47.95 -2.47 -29.30
C ALA A 54 -46.48 -2.91 -29.50
N GLY A 55 -46.22 -4.18 -29.18
CA GLY A 55 -45.30 -5.11 -29.87
C GLY A 55 -43.89 -4.62 -30.24
N VAL A 56 -42.90 -4.92 -29.40
CA VAL A 56 -41.52 -5.08 -29.87
C VAL A 56 -41.06 -6.50 -29.56
N ASP A 57 -40.67 -7.16 -30.63
CA ASP A 57 -40.23 -8.54 -30.78
C ASP A 57 -38.97 -8.82 -29.91
N THR A 58 -39.14 -9.52 -28.79
CA THR A 58 -38.08 -9.83 -27.84
C THR A 58 -37.07 -10.87 -28.34
N ARG A 59 -37.16 -11.32 -29.60
CA ARG A 59 -36.21 -12.30 -30.19
C ARG A 59 -35.10 -11.67 -31.04
N LEU A 60 -35.11 -10.34 -31.21
CA LEU A 60 -34.05 -9.61 -31.92
C LEU A 60 -33.03 -8.91 -31.00
N MET A 61 -33.27 -8.85 -29.68
CA MET A 61 -32.30 -8.30 -28.71
C MET A 61 -31.34 -9.34 -28.09
N GLU A 62 -31.54 -10.64 -28.34
CA GLU A 62 -30.64 -11.69 -27.85
C GLU A 62 -29.53 -12.08 -28.85
N ARG A 63 -29.50 -11.48 -30.05
CA ARG A 63 -28.50 -11.77 -31.09
C ARG A 63 -27.43 -10.70 -31.31
N GLU A 64 -27.46 -9.60 -30.58
CA GLU A 64 -26.40 -8.56 -30.57
C GLU A 64 -25.47 -8.63 -29.35
N ARG A 65 -25.52 -9.69 -28.54
CA ARG A 65 -24.58 -9.91 -27.41
C ARG A 65 -23.32 -10.70 -27.75
N LEU A 66 -23.06 -10.96 -29.02
CA LEU A 66 -21.87 -11.68 -29.47
C LEU A 66 -21.22 -10.96 -30.66
N SER A 67 -20.72 -9.75 -30.40
CA SER A 67 -19.60 -9.16 -31.13
C SER A 67 -18.42 -9.03 -30.16
N PRO A 68 -17.18 -9.33 -30.57
CA PRO A 68 -16.03 -9.31 -29.69
C PRO A 68 -15.68 -7.86 -29.36
N LEU A 69 -16.22 -7.35 -28.27
CA LEU A 69 -15.64 -6.19 -27.62
C LEU A 69 -14.29 -6.63 -27.07
N SER A 70 -13.22 -6.21 -27.74
CA SER A 70 -11.88 -6.07 -27.15
C SER A 70 -11.97 -5.16 -25.92
N SER A 71 -12.50 -5.71 -24.84
CA SER A 71 -12.60 -5.10 -23.53
C SER A 71 -11.24 -5.31 -22.89
N HIS A 72 -10.42 -4.27 -22.93
CA HIS A 72 -9.26 -4.18 -22.04
C HIS A 72 -9.82 -4.14 -20.61
N SER A 73 -10.06 -5.31 -20.02
CA SER A 73 -10.51 -5.41 -18.63
C SER A 73 -9.52 -4.63 -17.79
N ALA A 74 -10.00 -3.62 -17.07
CA ALA A 74 -9.16 -2.81 -16.19
C ALA A 74 -8.39 -3.75 -15.24
N MET A 75 -7.08 -3.57 -15.16
CA MET A 75 -6.22 -4.39 -14.32
C MET A 75 -6.48 -4.08 -12.85
N SER A 76 -6.99 -5.06 -12.11
CA SER A 76 -7.30 -4.93 -10.69
C SER A 76 -6.07 -5.15 -9.80
N GLU A 77 -6.07 -4.64 -8.56
CA GLU A 77 -5.01 -4.92 -7.58
C GLU A 77 -4.86 -6.43 -7.34
N ALA A 78 -5.99 -7.14 -7.26
CA ALA A 78 -5.99 -8.59 -7.04
C ALA A 78 -5.34 -9.34 -8.20
N THR A 79 -5.52 -8.88 -9.44
CA THR A 79 -4.85 -9.45 -10.62
C THR A 79 -3.33 -9.31 -10.53
N VAL A 80 -2.84 -8.10 -10.21
CA VAL A 80 -1.41 -7.84 -10.04
C VAL A 80 -0.83 -8.70 -8.94
N VAL A 81 -1.47 -8.70 -7.77
CA VAL A 81 -0.96 -9.42 -6.60
C VAL A 81 -0.96 -10.94 -6.82
N LEU A 82 -1.94 -11.47 -7.55
CA LEU A 82 -1.98 -12.87 -7.96
C LEU A 82 -0.79 -13.21 -8.86
N GLU A 83 -0.48 -12.37 -9.84
CA GLU A 83 0.67 -12.54 -10.73
C GLU A 83 1.99 -12.54 -9.95
N LEU A 84 2.19 -11.55 -9.08
CA LEU A 84 3.39 -11.47 -8.23
C LEU A 84 3.53 -12.68 -7.29
N PHE A 85 2.42 -13.17 -6.74
CA PHE A 85 2.43 -14.36 -5.90
C PHE A 85 2.82 -15.60 -6.71
N LEU A 86 2.27 -15.79 -7.91
CA LEU A 86 2.61 -16.94 -8.75
C LEU A 86 4.06 -16.90 -9.23
N ASP A 87 4.58 -15.73 -9.59
CA ASP A 87 6.00 -15.56 -9.93
C ASP A 87 6.90 -15.91 -8.73
N TRP A 88 6.60 -15.35 -7.56
CA TRP A 88 7.30 -15.67 -6.31
C TRP A 88 7.26 -17.16 -5.98
N LEU A 89 6.09 -17.79 -6.11
CA LEU A 89 5.87 -19.21 -5.82
C LEU A 89 6.67 -20.10 -6.79
N ASN A 90 6.60 -19.80 -8.08
CA ASN A 90 7.25 -20.57 -9.13
C ASN A 90 8.78 -20.47 -9.03
N SER A 91 9.29 -19.26 -8.82
CA SER A 91 10.71 -19.00 -8.64
C SER A 91 11.25 -19.62 -7.34
N GLY A 92 10.50 -19.49 -6.24
CA GLY A 92 10.92 -20.00 -4.92
C GLY A 92 10.89 -21.51 -4.77
N TYR A 93 9.96 -22.19 -5.44
CA TYR A 93 9.76 -23.64 -5.29
C TYR A 93 10.08 -24.46 -6.55
N SER A 94 10.60 -23.81 -7.61
CA SER A 94 10.87 -24.45 -8.91
C SER A 94 9.63 -25.19 -9.45
N ARG A 95 8.49 -24.49 -9.41
CA ARG A 95 7.18 -24.95 -9.89
C ARG A 95 6.69 -24.08 -11.03
N HIS A 96 5.62 -24.51 -11.68
CA HIS A 96 4.99 -23.78 -12.79
C HIS A 96 3.47 -23.72 -12.62
N PHE A 97 3.01 -23.23 -11.47
CA PHE A 97 1.60 -22.92 -11.27
C PHE A 97 1.15 -21.85 -12.26
N ARG A 98 0.07 -22.14 -12.98
CA ARG A 98 -0.60 -21.23 -13.91
C ARG A 98 -2.06 -21.08 -13.51
N LEU A 99 -2.60 -19.90 -13.75
CA LEU A 99 -4.00 -19.61 -13.47
C LEU A 99 -4.93 -20.51 -14.29
N ALA A 100 -5.78 -21.28 -13.61
CA ALA A 100 -6.78 -22.15 -14.23
C ALA A 100 -8.19 -21.52 -14.17
N GLU A 101 -8.53 -20.92 -13.03
CA GLU A 101 -9.85 -20.33 -12.79
C GLU A 101 -9.74 -19.04 -11.98
N ARG A 102 -10.62 -18.07 -12.26
CA ARG A 102 -10.81 -16.89 -11.42
C ARG A 102 -12.14 -17.00 -10.69
N THR A 103 -12.13 -16.74 -9.39
CA THR A 103 -13.32 -16.74 -8.55
C THR A 103 -13.59 -15.34 -8.01
N GLU A 104 -14.75 -15.13 -7.39
CA GLU A 104 -15.03 -13.89 -6.68
C GLU A 104 -14.07 -13.77 -5.48
N GLY A 105 -13.14 -12.81 -5.54
CA GLY A 105 -12.14 -12.57 -4.49
C GLY A 105 -10.88 -13.45 -4.57
N GLY A 106 -10.74 -14.31 -5.57
CA GLY A 106 -9.62 -15.25 -5.64
C GLY A 106 -9.39 -15.92 -6.99
N ALA A 107 -8.69 -17.04 -6.93
CA ALA A 107 -8.28 -17.82 -8.09
C ALA A 107 -7.96 -19.27 -7.71
N ILE A 108 -7.97 -20.15 -8.70
CA ILE A 108 -7.33 -21.46 -8.63
C ILE A 108 -6.21 -21.49 -9.66
N ALA A 109 -5.01 -21.88 -9.22
CA ALA A 109 -3.88 -22.15 -10.11
C ALA A 109 -3.47 -23.61 -10.02
N GLU A 110 -2.83 -24.13 -11.07
CA GLU A 110 -2.40 -25.52 -11.17
C GLU A 110 -1.06 -25.67 -11.87
N ASP A 111 -0.28 -26.70 -11.50
CA ASP A 111 1.01 -27.05 -12.13
C ASP A 111 0.96 -28.37 -12.93
N GLY A 112 -0.26 -28.88 -13.17
CA GLY A 112 -0.53 -30.18 -13.80
C GLY A 112 -0.55 -31.35 -12.81
N THR A 113 0.01 -31.20 -11.61
CA THR A 113 0.00 -32.24 -10.57
C THR A 113 -0.74 -31.84 -9.31
N SER A 114 -0.74 -30.54 -9.01
CA SER A 114 -1.34 -29.96 -7.81
C SER A 114 -2.11 -28.71 -8.19
N ARG A 115 -3.12 -28.39 -7.38
CA ARG A 115 -3.93 -27.18 -7.45
C ARG A 115 -3.74 -26.37 -6.17
N ILE A 116 -3.78 -25.06 -6.31
CA ILE A 116 -3.73 -24.10 -5.22
C ILE A 116 -4.93 -23.16 -5.31
N ALA A 117 -5.72 -23.10 -4.24
CA ALA A 117 -6.74 -22.08 -4.08
C ALA A 117 -6.10 -20.84 -3.46
N ILE A 118 -6.33 -19.69 -4.08
CA ILE A 118 -5.70 -18.42 -3.72
C ILE A 118 -6.82 -17.42 -3.47
N GLU A 119 -6.83 -16.78 -2.30
CA GLU A 119 -7.69 -15.64 -2.02
C GLU A 119 -6.84 -14.38 -1.84
N VAL A 120 -7.25 -13.27 -2.47
CA VAL A 120 -6.53 -11.99 -2.39
C VAL A 120 -7.42 -10.95 -1.73
N ARG A 121 -6.99 -10.39 -0.60
CA ARG A 121 -7.79 -9.45 0.18
C ARG A 121 -7.00 -8.17 0.48
N PRO A 122 -7.56 -6.97 0.25
CA PRO A 122 -6.92 -5.75 0.69
C PRO A 122 -6.92 -5.69 2.22
N LEU A 123 -5.81 -5.25 2.82
CA LEU A 123 -5.73 -5.09 4.27
C LEU A 123 -6.68 -4.00 4.78
N ILE A 124 -6.94 -2.99 3.95
CA ILE A 124 -7.81 -1.87 4.25
C ILE A 124 -8.79 -1.72 3.10
N GLU A 125 -10.08 -1.68 3.44
CA GLU A 125 -11.13 -1.35 2.48
C GLU A 125 -11.12 0.16 2.26
N VAL A 126 -11.09 0.57 0.99
CA VAL A 126 -11.08 1.98 0.60
C VAL A 126 -12.50 2.41 0.29
N ASP A 127 -13.06 3.28 1.13
CA ASP A 127 -14.35 3.94 0.91
C ASP A 127 -14.16 5.46 0.89
N ASP A 128 -13.34 5.91 -0.06
CA ASP A 128 -13.11 7.34 -0.33
C ASP A 128 -13.36 7.59 -1.82
N GLN A 129 -14.54 8.12 -2.13
CA GLN A 129 -14.97 8.33 -3.51
C GLN A 129 -14.10 9.35 -4.27
N ALA A 130 -13.56 10.36 -3.58
CA ALA A 130 -12.70 11.36 -4.19
C ALA A 130 -11.35 10.75 -4.56
N TRP A 131 -10.78 9.94 -3.66
CA TRP A 131 -9.53 9.23 -3.93
C TRP A 131 -9.71 8.16 -5.03
N LEU A 132 -10.83 7.42 -5.02
CA LEU A 132 -11.15 6.44 -6.06
C LEU A 132 -11.32 7.08 -7.44
N ALA A 133 -11.95 8.26 -7.51
CA ALA A 133 -12.06 9.02 -8.75
C ALA A 133 -10.70 9.52 -9.26
N ALA A 134 -9.86 10.05 -8.36
CA ALA A 134 -8.50 10.48 -8.71
C ALA A 134 -7.63 9.30 -9.19
N ARG A 135 -7.76 8.14 -8.53
CA ARG A 135 -7.12 6.89 -8.95
C ARG A 135 -7.53 6.48 -10.34
N GLU A 136 -8.83 6.49 -10.63
CA GLU A 136 -9.33 6.09 -11.94
C GLU A 136 -8.86 7.05 -13.04
N ALA A 137 -8.91 8.36 -12.79
CA ALA A 137 -8.41 9.36 -13.73
C ALA A 137 -6.90 9.19 -14.02
N LEU A 138 -6.09 9.00 -12.98
CA LEU A 138 -4.66 8.74 -13.14
C LEU A 138 -4.43 7.42 -13.88
N ARG A 139 -5.16 6.36 -13.54
CA ARG A 139 -5.04 5.04 -14.18
C ARG A 139 -5.29 5.12 -15.69
N GLN A 140 -6.35 5.82 -16.10
CA GLN A 140 -6.67 6.06 -17.51
C GLN A 140 -5.53 6.83 -18.20
N ARG A 141 -5.11 7.95 -17.60
CA ARG A 141 -4.01 8.79 -18.11
C ARG A 141 -2.72 8.00 -18.35
N LEU A 142 -2.31 7.19 -17.38
CA LEU A 142 -1.08 6.40 -17.49
C LEU A 142 -1.20 5.30 -18.55
N GLY A 143 -2.38 4.67 -18.66
CA GLY A 143 -2.65 3.58 -19.60
C GLY A 143 -2.74 4.03 -21.07
N GLU A 144 -3.23 5.25 -21.33
CA GLU A 144 -3.29 5.81 -22.70
C GLU A 144 -1.90 6.13 -23.26
N GLU A 145 -0.97 6.54 -22.39
CA GLU A 145 0.32 7.11 -22.80
C GLU A 145 1.50 6.13 -22.71
N THR A 146 1.27 4.93 -22.14
CA THR A 146 2.35 3.99 -21.85
C THR A 146 2.00 2.59 -22.35
N PRO A 147 2.70 2.08 -23.38
CA PRO A 147 2.46 0.72 -23.86
C PRO A 147 2.93 -0.31 -22.83
N GLY A 148 2.06 -1.29 -22.54
CA GLY A 148 2.35 -2.37 -21.62
C GLY A 148 1.50 -2.43 -20.36
N ALA A 149 1.66 -3.55 -19.65
CA ALA A 149 1.07 -3.77 -18.34
C ALA A 149 2.00 -3.30 -17.21
N TYR A 150 1.50 -2.46 -16.30
CA TYR A 150 2.26 -1.94 -15.18
C TYR A 150 1.46 -1.91 -13.88
N ALA A 151 2.18 -2.08 -12.76
CA ALA A 151 1.70 -1.80 -11.43
C ALA A 151 2.41 -0.55 -10.89
N LEU A 152 1.62 0.44 -10.43
CA LEU A 152 2.10 1.58 -9.67
C LEU A 152 1.70 1.39 -8.20
N TRP A 153 2.69 1.33 -7.31
CA TRP A 153 2.49 1.21 -5.88
C TRP A 153 2.61 2.58 -5.22
N VAL A 154 1.51 3.02 -4.62
CA VAL A 154 1.41 4.32 -3.95
C VAL A 154 1.90 4.15 -2.51
N PRO A 155 2.94 4.89 -2.09
CA PRO A 155 3.43 4.78 -0.73
C PRO A 155 2.41 5.32 0.28
N ALA A 156 2.46 4.78 1.50
CA ALA A 156 1.57 5.20 2.59
C ALA A 156 1.65 6.72 2.82
N GLY A 157 0.50 7.36 3.05
CA GLY A 157 0.40 8.80 3.27
C GLY A 157 0.42 9.66 2.00
N ALA A 158 0.77 9.09 0.83
CA ALA A 158 0.84 9.87 -0.41
C ALA A 158 -0.54 10.14 -1.02
N GLN A 159 -0.70 11.35 -1.53
CA GLN A 159 -1.88 11.76 -2.28
C GLN A 159 -1.67 11.53 -3.78
N LEU A 160 -2.69 11.03 -4.46
CA LEU A 160 -2.63 10.92 -5.93
C LEU A 160 -2.66 12.33 -6.56
N PRO A 161 -1.87 12.58 -7.62
CA PRO A 161 -1.99 13.81 -8.38
C PRO A 161 -3.42 13.95 -8.91
N ALA A 162 -4.00 15.13 -8.72
CA ALA A 162 -5.35 15.44 -9.15
C ALA A 162 -5.34 16.77 -9.90
N GLY A 163 -5.94 16.77 -11.10
CA GLY A 163 -5.97 17.92 -11.98
C GLY A 163 -4.63 18.24 -12.65
N GLU A 164 -4.67 19.19 -13.59
CA GLU A 164 -3.50 19.69 -14.30
C GLU A 164 -2.85 20.87 -13.56
N PRO A 165 -1.51 21.04 -13.61
CA PRO A 165 -0.54 20.28 -14.43
C PRO A 165 0.00 18.99 -13.77
N LEU A 166 -0.35 18.72 -12.50
CA LEU A 166 0.22 17.62 -11.71
C LEU A 166 0.02 16.24 -12.35
N LEU A 167 -1.14 16.01 -12.97
CA LEU A 167 -1.42 14.77 -13.70
C LEU A 167 -0.46 14.57 -14.88
N SER A 168 -0.25 15.59 -15.71
CA SER A 168 0.66 15.52 -16.86
C SER A 168 2.12 15.34 -16.41
N ASP A 169 2.55 16.07 -15.39
CA ASP A 169 3.92 15.98 -14.86
C ASP A 169 4.19 14.57 -14.30
N PHE A 170 3.24 14.02 -13.53
CA PHE A 170 3.35 12.65 -13.03
C PHE A 170 3.39 11.62 -14.17
N ALA A 171 2.52 11.76 -15.18
CA ALA A 171 2.46 10.84 -16.31
C ALA A 171 3.78 10.85 -17.11
N ALA A 172 4.42 12.01 -17.27
CA ALA A 172 5.74 12.13 -17.88
C ALA A 172 6.81 11.35 -17.09
N HIS A 173 6.92 11.58 -15.78
CA HIS A 173 7.86 10.84 -14.93
C HIS A 173 7.59 9.33 -14.92
N PHE A 174 6.32 8.92 -14.88
CA PHE A 174 5.94 7.52 -14.95
C PHE A 174 6.40 6.88 -16.25
N ARG A 175 6.14 7.53 -17.40
CA ARG A 175 6.52 7.04 -18.72
C ARG A 175 8.04 6.88 -18.84
N GLU A 176 8.81 7.86 -18.39
CA GLU A 176 10.27 7.80 -18.38
C GLU A 176 10.82 6.65 -17.55
N ALA A 177 10.18 6.33 -16.42
CA ALA A 177 10.54 5.18 -15.61
C ALA A 177 10.13 3.86 -16.28
N ALA A 178 8.91 3.81 -16.82
CA ALA A 178 8.28 2.63 -17.40
C ALA A 178 9.03 2.08 -18.63
N VAL A 179 9.50 2.95 -19.53
CA VAL A 179 10.20 2.54 -20.77
C VAL A 179 11.53 1.83 -20.52
N ARG A 180 12.08 1.94 -19.29
CA ARG A 180 13.35 1.29 -18.90
C ARG A 180 13.16 -0.10 -18.32
N LEU A 181 11.92 -0.55 -18.10
CA LEU A 181 11.62 -1.81 -17.43
C LEU A 181 11.36 -2.94 -18.44
N GLY A 182 12.09 -4.04 -18.28
CA GLY A 182 11.74 -5.34 -18.85
C GLY A 182 10.60 -6.04 -18.08
N PRO A 183 10.01 -7.13 -18.59
CA PRO A 183 8.99 -7.91 -17.89
C PRO A 183 9.43 -8.32 -16.48
N HIS A 184 8.52 -8.19 -15.51
CA HIS A 184 8.74 -8.41 -14.07
C HIS A 184 9.77 -7.51 -13.39
N GLU A 185 10.43 -6.61 -14.12
CA GLU A 185 11.36 -5.67 -13.52
C GLU A 185 10.62 -4.56 -12.77
N ARG A 186 11.30 -4.06 -11.74
CA ARG A 186 10.80 -3.02 -10.85
C ARG A 186 11.80 -1.89 -10.77
N SER A 187 11.30 -0.67 -10.71
CA SER A 187 12.07 0.53 -10.41
C SER A 187 11.17 1.53 -9.66
N HIS A 188 11.52 2.80 -9.71
CA HIS A 188 10.72 3.86 -9.14
C HIS A 188 10.49 5.02 -10.11
N VAL A 189 9.35 5.66 -9.97
CA VAL A 189 9.02 6.95 -10.56
C VAL A 189 9.66 8.02 -9.66
N PRO A 190 10.66 8.78 -10.15
CA PRO A 190 11.29 9.83 -9.36
C PRO A 190 10.41 11.08 -9.39
N LEU A 191 9.78 11.43 -8.27
CA LEU A 191 8.95 12.63 -8.15
C LEU A 191 9.71 13.71 -7.38
N PRO A 192 10.04 14.86 -8.00
CA PRO A 192 10.74 15.94 -7.31
C PRO A 192 9.96 16.44 -6.09
N VAL A 193 10.62 16.52 -4.94
CA VAL A 193 10.03 17.08 -3.71
C VAL A 193 11.03 17.96 -2.98
N THR A 194 10.50 18.93 -2.23
CA THR A 194 11.29 19.87 -1.42
C THR A 194 11.04 19.59 0.06
N LEU A 195 12.12 19.38 0.80
CA LEU A 195 12.12 19.31 2.26
C LEU A 195 12.41 20.70 2.82
N LEU A 196 11.84 21.02 3.98
CA LEU A 196 12.07 22.31 4.65
C LEU A 196 12.89 22.09 5.91
N LEU A 197 14.07 22.71 5.96
CA LEU A 197 14.93 22.73 7.13
C LEU A 197 14.85 24.12 7.77
N ARG A 198 14.43 24.21 9.03
CA ARG A 198 14.39 25.45 9.80
C ARG A 198 15.40 25.39 10.94
N LYS A 199 16.23 26.42 11.10
CA LYS A 199 17.11 26.56 12.25
C LYS A 199 16.43 27.38 13.34
N ASN A 200 16.25 26.81 14.53
CA ASN A 200 15.59 27.46 15.65
C ASN A 200 16.58 28.17 16.57
N SER A 201 17.76 27.57 16.81
CA SER A 201 18.80 28.13 17.68
C SER A 201 20.19 27.70 17.22
N ASP A 202 21.21 28.50 17.53
CA ASP A 202 22.62 28.15 17.38
C ASP A 202 23.15 27.26 18.53
N GLN A 203 22.34 27.01 19.55
CA GLN A 203 22.68 26.16 20.69
C GLN A 203 22.12 24.74 20.52
N GLY A 204 22.83 23.76 21.07
CA GLY A 204 22.46 22.33 20.99
C GLY A 204 22.93 21.67 19.69
N ASN A 205 22.64 20.37 19.54
CA ASN A 205 22.88 19.58 18.33
C ASN A 205 21.70 18.61 18.18
N VAL A 206 20.53 19.14 17.81
CA VAL A 206 19.29 18.33 17.70
C VAL A 206 18.56 18.67 16.41
N VAL A 207 18.12 17.65 15.69
CA VAL A 207 17.18 17.80 14.58
C VAL A 207 15.89 17.06 14.93
N SER A 208 14.80 17.80 15.07
CA SER A 208 13.45 17.24 15.14
C SER A 208 12.98 16.96 13.71
N VAL A 209 12.59 15.72 13.41
CA VAL A 209 12.21 15.33 12.04
C VAL A 209 10.74 14.93 12.01
N SER A 210 10.00 15.45 11.03
CA SER A 210 8.63 15.02 10.71
C SER A 210 8.58 14.43 9.31
N GLY A 211 7.82 13.36 9.07
CA GLY A 211 7.67 12.73 7.75
C GLY A 211 8.66 11.60 7.45
N GLY A 212 8.98 11.39 6.18
CA GLY A 212 9.69 10.19 5.68
C GLY A 212 11.10 9.96 6.21
N LEU A 213 11.78 11.01 6.68
CA LEU A 213 13.11 10.90 7.29
C LEU A 213 13.08 10.62 8.80
N ASN A 214 11.90 10.53 9.41
CA ASN A 214 11.77 10.37 10.86
C ASN A 214 12.42 9.07 11.38
N MET A 215 12.56 8.01 10.58
CA MET A 215 13.26 6.81 11.03
C MET A 215 14.80 6.94 10.99
N HIS A 216 15.32 7.99 10.37
CA HIS A 216 16.76 8.22 10.14
C HIS A 216 17.33 9.41 10.91
N TRP A 217 16.52 10.11 11.71
CA TRP A 217 16.90 11.35 12.42
C TRP A 217 18.21 11.26 13.21
N ALA A 218 18.46 10.11 13.86
CA ALA A 218 19.64 9.88 14.68
C ALA A 218 20.95 9.95 13.87
N ARG A 219 20.90 9.69 12.55
CA ARG A 219 22.09 9.65 11.69
C ARG A 219 22.70 11.02 11.41
N PHE A 220 21.94 12.10 11.59
CA PHE A 220 22.43 13.46 11.31
C PHE A 220 22.29 14.43 12.48
N THR A 221 21.66 14.02 13.58
CA THR A 221 21.51 14.84 14.78
C THR A 221 22.85 15.28 15.36
N ASP A 222 23.84 14.38 15.42
CA ASP A 222 25.17 14.69 15.98
C ASP A 222 26.08 15.45 14.99
N LEU A 223 25.64 15.64 13.74
CA LEU A 223 26.43 16.26 12.67
C LEU A 223 26.11 17.74 12.46
N VAL A 224 25.03 18.24 13.07
CA VAL A 224 24.60 19.64 12.96
C VAL A 224 25.00 20.45 14.20
N ARG A 225 25.10 21.78 14.04
CA ARG A 225 25.31 22.72 15.16
C ARG A 225 24.11 23.63 15.31
N GLY A 226 23.36 23.42 16.39
CA GLY A 226 22.11 24.12 16.70
C GLY A 226 20.93 23.18 16.89
N THR A 227 19.75 23.77 17.00
CA THR A 227 18.47 23.05 16.97
C THR A 227 17.75 23.33 15.66
N TYR A 228 17.26 22.28 15.03
CA TYR A 228 16.59 22.35 13.74
C TYR A 228 15.26 21.59 13.77
N ASP A 229 14.31 22.06 12.96
CA ASP A 229 13.14 21.28 12.56
C ASP A 229 13.27 20.94 11.08
N LEU A 230 13.18 19.66 10.75
CA LEU A 230 13.17 19.15 9.38
C LEU A 230 11.77 18.62 9.06
N ASP A 231 11.09 19.30 8.16
CA ASP A 231 9.83 18.85 7.58
C ASP A 231 10.12 18.06 6.29
N SER A 232 9.94 16.74 6.39
CA SER A 232 10.03 15.78 5.30
C SER A 232 8.68 15.09 5.02
N THR A 233 7.57 15.75 5.35
CA THR A 233 6.21 15.20 5.15
C THR A 233 5.86 14.95 3.69
N ARG A 234 6.51 15.65 2.75
CA ARG A 234 6.37 15.43 1.30
C ARG A 234 7.13 14.21 0.78
N LEU A 235 8.03 13.64 1.58
CA LEU A 235 8.80 12.45 1.23
C LEU A 235 8.11 11.24 1.85
N HIS A 236 7.46 10.42 1.04
CA HIS A 236 6.72 9.24 1.48
C HIS A 236 7.56 7.97 1.34
N ARG A 237 8.41 7.92 0.31
CA ARG A 237 9.31 6.80 0.01
C ARG A 237 10.65 7.31 -0.49
N LEU A 238 11.71 6.96 0.25
CA LEU A 238 13.09 7.14 -0.21
C LEU A 238 13.43 6.13 -1.33
N PRO A 239 14.34 6.48 -2.25
CA PRO A 239 15.01 5.50 -3.10
C PRO A 239 15.67 4.37 -2.30
N GLU A 240 15.74 3.17 -2.87
CA GLU A 240 16.30 1.98 -2.19
C GLU A 240 17.81 2.07 -1.94
N SER A 241 18.55 2.91 -2.68
CA SER A 241 20.01 2.99 -2.53
C SER A 241 20.41 3.71 -1.23
N GLU A 242 21.28 3.07 -0.46
CA GLU A 242 21.87 3.68 0.74
C GLU A 242 22.69 4.93 0.39
N GLU A 243 23.34 4.93 -0.78
CA GLU A 243 24.06 6.08 -1.32
C GLU A 243 23.17 7.32 -1.44
N HIS A 244 21.91 7.17 -1.88
CA HIS A 244 20.98 8.31 -1.96
C HIS A 244 20.61 8.85 -0.58
N LEU A 245 20.38 7.97 0.39
CA LEU A 245 20.11 8.37 1.77
C LEU A 245 21.31 9.10 2.39
N GLU A 246 22.53 8.57 2.23
CA GLU A 246 23.76 9.19 2.70
C GLU A 246 23.99 10.56 2.03
N GLY A 247 23.80 10.65 0.72
CA GLY A 247 23.90 11.90 -0.02
C GLY A 247 22.89 12.95 0.43
N LEU A 248 21.63 12.54 0.70
CA LEU A 248 20.61 13.44 1.23
C LEU A 248 20.95 13.91 2.65
N ILE A 249 21.43 13.02 3.52
CA ILE A 249 21.89 13.36 4.86
C ILE A 249 23.04 14.38 4.79
N GLN A 250 24.02 14.13 3.94
CA GLN A 250 25.16 15.03 3.77
C GLN A 250 24.69 16.42 3.30
N ARG A 251 23.76 16.47 2.34
CA ARG A 251 23.17 17.74 1.87
C ARG A 251 22.47 18.49 3.01
N ILE A 252 21.67 17.81 3.83
CA ILE A 252 21.02 18.41 5.01
C ILE A 252 22.06 19.00 5.96
N VAL A 253 23.11 18.25 6.27
CA VAL A 253 24.19 18.70 7.16
C VAL A 253 24.94 19.90 6.57
N GLU A 254 25.24 19.89 5.28
CA GLU A 254 25.91 21.01 4.59
C GLU A 254 25.06 22.27 4.57
N THR A 255 23.78 22.16 4.22
CA THR A 255 22.82 23.27 4.28
C THR A 255 22.75 23.83 5.70
N SER A 256 22.68 22.95 6.72
CA SER A 256 22.58 23.38 8.12
C SER A 256 23.74 24.27 8.58
N LYS A 257 24.96 24.03 8.07
CA LYS A 257 26.19 24.78 8.43
C LYS A 257 26.16 26.22 7.94
N GLN A 258 25.39 26.50 6.90
CA GLN A 258 25.29 27.82 6.27
C GLN A 258 24.13 28.64 6.84
N MET A 259 23.30 28.05 7.70
CA MET A 259 22.09 28.67 8.22
C MET A 259 22.31 29.49 9.49
N SER A 260 21.66 30.65 9.56
CA SER A 260 21.49 31.45 10.77
C SER A 260 20.21 31.08 11.53
N ALA A 261 20.15 31.34 12.84
CA ALA A 261 18.93 31.12 13.61
C ALA A 261 17.73 31.92 13.03
N GLY A 262 16.57 31.28 12.95
CA GLY A 262 15.36 31.80 12.31
C GLY A 262 15.28 31.55 10.80
N GLN A 263 16.36 31.09 10.15
CA GLN A 263 16.37 30.83 8.72
C GLN A 263 15.63 29.52 8.38
N VAL A 264 14.97 29.52 7.22
CA VAL A 264 14.44 28.33 6.55
C VAL A 264 15.23 28.11 5.26
N ALA A 265 15.57 26.86 4.98
CA ALA A 265 16.23 26.43 3.76
C ALA A 265 15.44 25.31 3.10
N GLU A 266 15.45 25.31 1.78
CA GLU A 266 14.84 24.28 0.95
C GLU A 266 15.89 23.25 0.53
N ILE A 267 15.54 21.97 0.60
CA ILE A 267 16.41 20.86 0.23
C ILE A 267 15.66 20.00 -0.78
N GLU A 268 16.13 20.01 -2.03
CA GLU A 268 15.56 19.22 -3.10
C GLU A 268 15.98 17.74 -3.02
N THR A 269 15.02 16.85 -3.26
CA THR A 269 15.22 15.40 -3.39
C THR A 269 14.09 14.79 -4.23
N ILE A 270 13.96 13.46 -4.22
CA ILE A 270 12.90 12.74 -4.90
C ILE A 270 12.09 11.87 -3.94
N ASP A 271 10.78 11.81 -4.16
CA ASP A 271 9.87 10.81 -3.63
C ASP A 271 9.75 9.68 -4.66
N ALA A 272 10.14 8.46 -4.28
CA ALA A 272 10.45 7.38 -5.21
C ALA A 272 9.35 6.33 -5.23
N TRP A 273 8.25 6.56 -5.95
CA TRP A 273 7.11 5.63 -5.97
C TRP A 273 7.41 4.39 -6.80
N THR A 274 7.07 3.21 -6.31
CA THR A 274 7.42 1.95 -7.01
C THR A 274 6.57 1.75 -8.26
N VAL A 275 7.24 1.46 -9.37
CA VAL A 275 6.61 1.01 -10.61
C VAL A 275 7.20 -0.33 -11.01
N GLN A 276 6.34 -1.24 -11.47
CA GLN A 276 6.72 -2.58 -11.88
C GLN A 276 6.09 -2.90 -13.21
N ARG A 277 6.86 -3.50 -14.11
CA ARG A 277 6.36 -4.04 -15.37
C ARG A 277 5.81 -5.44 -15.12
N LEU A 278 4.62 -5.70 -15.65
CA LEU A 278 3.91 -6.97 -15.51
C LEU A 278 3.92 -7.74 -16.84
N ASP A 279 3.54 -9.01 -16.76
CA ASP A 279 3.23 -9.84 -17.92
C ASP A 279 1.89 -9.41 -18.52
N GLY A 280 1.97 -8.58 -19.56
CA GLY A 280 0.80 -8.15 -20.29
C GLY A 280 1.08 -7.09 -21.35
N GLU A 281 0.15 -7.01 -22.29
CA GLU A 281 0.27 -6.15 -23.46
C GLU A 281 -0.13 -4.70 -23.16
N ALA A 282 -1.05 -4.46 -22.22
CA ALA A 282 -1.53 -3.13 -21.88
C ALA A 282 -2.21 -3.06 -20.50
N GLY A 283 -2.15 -1.87 -19.89
CA GLY A 283 -2.94 -1.48 -18.73
C GLY A 283 -2.10 -1.05 -17.54
N VAL A 284 -2.65 -0.18 -16.71
CA VAL A 284 -2.02 0.21 -15.44
C VAL A 284 -2.96 -0.15 -14.30
N ALA A 285 -2.40 -0.78 -13.28
CA ALA A 285 -3.03 -0.95 -11.97
C ALA A 285 -2.35 -0.02 -10.98
N ILE A 286 -3.14 0.72 -10.20
CA ILE A 286 -2.64 1.55 -9.10
C ILE A 286 -3.00 0.83 -7.80
N ILE A 287 -2.00 0.48 -6.99
CA ILE A 287 -2.16 -0.21 -5.71
C ILE A 287 -1.85 0.79 -4.61
N GLY A 288 -2.85 1.18 -3.84
CA GLY A 288 -2.73 2.24 -2.85
C GLY A 288 -4.01 2.43 -2.04
N ALA A 289 -3.92 3.28 -1.03
CA ALA A 289 -5.05 3.71 -0.22
C ALA A 289 -4.91 5.22 0.10
N PRO A 290 -6.00 5.93 0.42
CA PRO A 290 -5.94 7.35 0.77
C PRO A 290 -5.07 7.60 2.01
N PRO A 291 -4.44 8.79 2.13
CA PRO A 291 -3.59 9.12 3.29
C PRO A 291 -4.30 8.92 4.64
N THR A 292 -5.58 9.26 4.71
CA THR A 292 -6.42 9.11 5.91
C THR A 292 -6.56 7.66 6.35
N ALA A 293 -6.66 6.72 5.40
CA ALA A 293 -6.76 5.29 5.69
C ALA A 293 -5.41 4.70 6.14
N THR A 294 -4.30 5.30 5.73
CA THR A 294 -2.95 4.79 6.01
C THR A 294 -2.27 5.43 7.23
N ALA A 295 -2.84 6.50 7.80
CA ALA A 295 -2.31 7.20 8.96
C ALA A 295 -2.09 6.29 10.19
N ASP A 296 -3.04 5.39 10.48
CA ASP A 296 -3.00 4.46 11.64
C ASP A 296 -2.79 2.99 11.22
N MET A 297 -1.92 2.77 10.22
CA MET A 297 -1.66 1.44 9.64
C MET A 297 -1.41 0.36 10.71
N GLY A 298 -0.64 0.65 11.77
CA GLY A 298 -0.32 -0.33 12.81
C GLY A 298 -1.54 -0.89 13.55
N LEU A 299 -2.56 -0.07 13.83
CA LEU A 299 -3.82 -0.51 14.43
C LEU A 299 -4.71 -1.21 13.41
N ALA A 300 -4.79 -0.66 12.19
CA ALA A 300 -5.56 -1.22 11.10
C ALA A 300 -5.11 -2.65 10.76
N VAL A 301 -3.79 -2.89 10.71
CA VAL A 301 -3.19 -4.21 10.46
C VAL A 301 -3.71 -5.24 11.45
N ARG A 302 -3.62 -4.97 12.75
CA ARG A 302 -4.02 -5.94 13.79
C ARG A 302 -5.51 -6.27 13.74
N ARG A 303 -6.34 -5.27 13.52
CA ARG A 303 -7.80 -5.46 13.50
C ARG A 303 -8.24 -6.16 12.21
N ASN A 304 -7.84 -5.61 11.07
CA ASN A 304 -8.35 -6.04 9.78
C ASN A 304 -7.74 -7.37 9.34
N PHE A 305 -6.45 -7.62 9.62
CA PHE A 305 -5.86 -8.89 9.25
C PHE A 305 -6.49 -10.06 9.99
N ARG A 306 -6.78 -9.90 11.29
CA ARG A 306 -7.52 -10.92 12.04
C ARG A 306 -8.90 -11.18 11.44
N ARG A 307 -9.63 -10.12 11.08
CA ARG A 307 -10.94 -10.23 10.41
C ARG A 307 -10.82 -11.00 9.09
N ILE A 308 -9.86 -10.64 8.25
CA ILE A 308 -9.60 -11.31 6.97
C ILE A 308 -9.35 -12.80 7.17
N LEU A 309 -8.54 -13.20 8.16
CA LEU A 309 -8.30 -14.62 8.46
C LEU A 309 -9.58 -15.37 8.84
N VAL A 310 -10.45 -14.74 9.64
CA VAL A 310 -11.73 -15.32 10.06
C VAL A 310 -12.68 -15.49 8.88
N GLU A 311 -12.67 -14.55 7.92
CA GLU A 311 -13.57 -14.57 6.75
C GLU A 311 -13.07 -15.51 5.64
N ALA A 312 -11.79 -15.40 5.26
CA ALA A 312 -11.20 -16.13 4.13
C ALA A 312 -10.84 -17.58 4.48
N GLY A 313 -10.41 -17.82 5.73
CA GLY A 313 -9.93 -19.13 6.18
C GLY A 313 -10.93 -20.28 5.98
N PRO A 314 -12.22 -20.14 6.36
CA PRO A 314 -13.23 -21.16 6.10
C PRO A 314 -13.42 -21.45 4.61
N ALA A 315 -13.58 -20.44 3.77
CA ALA A 315 -13.83 -20.60 2.33
C ALA A 315 -12.68 -21.34 1.62
N LEU A 316 -11.44 -20.96 1.92
CA LEU A 316 -10.25 -21.64 1.40
C LEU A 316 -10.18 -23.12 1.85
N ARG A 317 -10.56 -23.42 3.10
CA ARG A 317 -10.52 -24.79 3.64
C ARG A 317 -11.55 -25.72 3.02
N GLU A 318 -12.72 -25.19 2.68
CA GLU A 318 -13.79 -25.94 2.01
C GLU A 318 -13.45 -26.25 0.54
N THR A 319 -12.45 -25.58 -0.02
CA THR A 319 -12.01 -25.80 -1.40
C THR A 319 -11.19 -27.10 -1.50
N ASN A 320 -11.60 -27.99 -2.41
CA ASN A 320 -10.95 -29.28 -2.64
C ASN A 320 -9.71 -29.14 -3.54
N VAL A 321 -8.60 -28.71 -2.93
CA VAL A 321 -7.29 -28.51 -3.55
C VAL A 321 -6.17 -28.96 -2.60
N GLU A 322 -4.98 -29.19 -3.15
CA GLU A 322 -3.79 -29.59 -2.42
C GLU A 322 -3.26 -28.45 -1.55
N PHE A 323 -3.22 -27.23 -2.08
CA PHE A 323 -2.67 -26.06 -1.38
C PHE A 323 -3.67 -24.91 -1.24
N ARG A 324 -3.54 -24.12 -0.17
CA ARG A 324 -4.38 -22.95 0.13
C ARG A 324 -3.51 -21.74 0.47
N ALA A 325 -3.74 -20.63 -0.22
CA ALA A 325 -3.02 -19.39 -0.04
C ALA A 325 -3.96 -18.22 0.25
N LEU A 326 -3.64 -17.46 1.29
CA LEU A 326 -4.21 -16.14 1.53
C LEU A 326 -3.16 -15.08 1.27
N ILE A 327 -3.43 -14.17 0.34
CA ILE A 327 -2.57 -13.03 0.02
C ILE A 327 -3.24 -11.75 0.49
N VAL A 328 -2.56 -11.00 1.35
CA VAL A 328 -3.06 -9.73 1.85
C VAL A 328 -2.32 -8.58 1.17
N ILE A 329 -3.06 -7.61 0.64
CA ILE A 329 -2.47 -6.41 0.03
C ILE A 329 -2.21 -5.36 1.12
N GLY A 330 -0.95 -5.03 1.33
CA GLY A 330 -0.51 -4.00 2.28
C GLY A 330 -0.14 -2.69 1.59
N TYR A 331 -0.57 -1.57 2.16
CA TYR A 331 -0.30 -0.23 1.65
C TYR A 331 0.83 0.43 2.47
N TYR A 332 2.05 -0.04 2.28
CA TYR A 332 3.24 0.45 2.98
C TYR A 332 4.16 1.22 2.03
N ALA A 333 4.93 2.17 2.54
CA ALA A 333 5.97 2.81 1.74
C ALA A 333 7.13 1.85 1.40
N ARG A 334 7.42 0.90 2.29
CA ARG A 334 8.34 -0.22 2.03
C ARG A 334 7.89 -1.49 2.72
N MET A 335 8.32 -2.64 2.19
CA MET A 335 8.01 -3.95 2.78
C MET A 335 8.55 -4.11 4.21
N GLU A 336 9.67 -3.48 4.58
CA GLU A 336 10.27 -3.62 5.92
C GLU A 336 9.46 -2.91 7.01
N GLN A 337 8.58 -1.98 6.62
CA GLN A 337 7.73 -1.23 7.54
C GLN A 337 6.44 -1.99 7.92
N GLU A 338 6.26 -3.20 7.40
CA GLU A 338 5.04 -3.95 7.61
C GLU A 338 4.83 -4.35 9.08
N GLY A 339 3.59 -4.22 9.55
CA GLY A 339 3.20 -4.62 10.91
C GLY A 339 2.61 -6.03 11.00
N ALA A 340 2.40 -6.70 9.86
CA ALA A 340 1.66 -7.96 9.76
C ALA A 340 2.40 -9.12 10.42
N THR A 341 3.72 -9.23 10.25
CA THR A 341 4.55 -10.22 10.94
C THR A 341 4.40 -10.13 12.46
N THR A 342 4.46 -8.91 13.00
CA THR A 342 4.31 -8.68 14.44
C THR A 342 2.89 -8.94 14.91
N ALA A 343 1.88 -8.57 14.12
CA ALA A 343 0.48 -8.83 14.42
C ALA A 343 0.19 -10.34 14.51
N MET A 344 0.67 -11.13 13.54
CA MET A 344 0.44 -12.58 13.50
C MET A 344 1.00 -13.33 14.70
N ARG A 345 2.14 -12.90 15.25
CA ARG A 345 2.71 -13.51 16.47
C ARG A 345 1.77 -13.46 17.68
N GLY A 346 0.82 -12.53 17.69
CA GLY A 346 -0.19 -12.38 18.74
C GLY A 346 -1.51 -13.12 18.47
N TYR A 347 -1.65 -13.78 17.31
CA TYR A 347 -2.87 -14.49 16.95
C TYR A 347 -2.82 -15.95 17.42
N ASP A 348 -4.00 -16.52 17.63
CA ASP A 348 -4.15 -17.96 17.86
C ASP A 348 -3.81 -18.71 16.55
N PRO A 349 -2.84 -19.66 16.56
CA PRO A 349 -2.51 -20.45 15.39
C PRO A 349 -3.69 -21.20 14.76
N ALA A 350 -4.74 -21.50 15.52
CA ALA A 350 -5.96 -22.10 14.98
C ALA A 350 -6.65 -21.23 13.91
N LEU A 351 -6.46 -19.91 13.93
CA LEU A 351 -7.04 -18.98 12.94
C LEU A 351 -6.50 -19.18 11.53
N TYR A 352 -5.27 -19.68 11.41
CA TYR A 352 -4.61 -19.93 10.14
C TYR A 352 -4.24 -21.41 9.96
N ALA A 353 -4.75 -22.29 10.83
CA ALA A 353 -4.61 -23.73 10.66
C ALA A 353 -5.35 -24.19 9.39
N GLY A 354 -4.63 -24.91 8.53
CA GLY A 354 -5.14 -25.38 7.23
C GLY A 354 -4.89 -24.42 6.07
N LEU A 355 -4.18 -23.31 6.28
CA LEU A 355 -3.60 -22.51 5.21
C LEU A 355 -2.13 -22.90 5.04
N ASP A 356 -1.71 -23.15 3.81
CA ASP A 356 -0.32 -23.49 3.47
C ASP A 356 0.51 -22.21 3.33
N PHE A 357 -0.08 -21.18 2.72
CA PHE A 357 0.56 -19.89 2.51
C PHE A 357 -0.27 -18.76 3.11
N ILE A 358 0.42 -17.88 3.81
CA ILE A 358 -0.08 -16.54 4.11
C ILE A 358 1.00 -15.58 3.68
N CYS A 359 0.70 -14.74 2.70
CA CYS A 359 1.67 -13.79 2.17
C CYS A 359 1.15 -12.36 2.27
N LEU A 360 2.08 -11.43 2.41
CA LEU A 360 1.83 -9.99 2.29
C LEU A 360 2.39 -9.53 0.95
N ALA A 361 1.55 -8.88 0.14
CA ALA A 361 1.99 -8.16 -1.05
C ALA A 361 2.03 -6.66 -0.77
N ALA A 362 3.20 -6.04 -0.89
CA ALA A 362 3.39 -4.61 -0.65
C ALA A 362 4.62 -4.13 -1.43
N ASP A 363 4.58 -2.88 -1.91
CA ASP A 363 5.72 -2.24 -2.59
C ASP A 363 6.31 -3.08 -3.75
N GLY A 364 5.46 -3.80 -4.49
CA GLY A 364 5.87 -4.67 -5.59
C GLY A 364 6.56 -5.97 -5.17
N LEU A 365 6.53 -6.32 -3.88
CA LEU A 365 7.11 -7.53 -3.33
C LEU A 365 6.05 -8.42 -2.71
N VAL A 366 6.33 -9.72 -2.70
CA VAL A 366 5.59 -10.72 -1.93
C VAL A 366 6.49 -11.22 -0.80
N LYS A 367 6.01 -11.10 0.43
CA LYS A 367 6.67 -11.60 1.63
C LYS A 367 5.84 -12.73 2.25
N PRO A 368 6.38 -13.95 2.36
CA PRO A 368 5.71 -15.01 3.10
C PRO A 368 5.69 -14.68 4.60
N LEU A 369 4.52 -14.76 5.20
CA LEU A 369 4.31 -14.71 6.65
C LEU A 369 4.18 -16.12 7.22
N ILE A 370 3.52 -17.01 6.46
CA ILE A 370 3.48 -18.46 6.67
C ILE A 370 3.73 -19.11 5.31
N GLN A 371 4.57 -20.15 5.31
CA GLN A 371 4.83 -20.99 4.16
C GLN A 371 5.30 -22.38 4.61
N PRO A 372 5.10 -23.43 3.80
CA PRO A 372 5.70 -24.73 4.07
C PRO A 372 7.22 -24.68 3.87
N ALA A 373 7.95 -25.57 4.55
CA ALA A 373 9.40 -25.68 4.34
C ALA A 373 9.75 -26.21 2.93
N ALA A 374 8.87 -27.03 2.34
CA ALA A 374 8.96 -27.52 0.98
C ALA A 374 7.56 -27.85 0.46
N ILE A 375 7.33 -27.68 -0.85
CA ILE A 375 6.14 -28.18 -1.54
C ILE A 375 6.49 -29.56 -2.12
N PRO A 376 5.95 -30.67 -1.59
CA PRO A 376 6.32 -32.02 -2.02
C PRO A 376 6.20 -32.18 -3.53
N GLN A 377 7.32 -32.44 -4.20
CA GLN A 377 7.28 -32.84 -5.61
C GLN A 377 6.56 -34.17 -5.67
N THR A 378 5.44 -34.23 -6.41
CA THR A 378 4.80 -35.50 -6.72
C THR A 378 5.88 -36.36 -7.36
N PRO A 379 6.25 -37.51 -6.78
CA PRO A 379 7.32 -38.34 -7.34
C PRO A 379 6.93 -38.66 -8.77
N GLY A 380 7.70 -38.11 -9.72
CA GLY A 380 7.46 -38.29 -11.14
C GLY A 380 7.32 -39.78 -11.40
N GLY A 381 6.24 -40.16 -12.08
CA GLY A 381 6.06 -41.52 -12.56
C GLY A 381 7.37 -41.95 -13.20
N SER A 382 7.94 -43.04 -12.68
CA SER A 382 9.07 -43.73 -13.24
C SER A 382 8.76 -44.03 -14.71
N GLY A 383 9.23 -43.17 -15.62
CA GLY A 383 9.23 -43.46 -17.04
C GLY A 383 10.04 -44.74 -17.27
N PRO A 384 9.61 -45.62 -18.19
CA PRO A 384 10.34 -46.84 -18.46
C PRO A 384 11.73 -46.47 -19.00
N GLN A 385 12.79 -46.96 -18.33
CA GLN A 385 14.14 -46.89 -18.87
C GLN A 385 14.19 -47.70 -20.18
N PRO A 386 14.71 -47.12 -21.29
CA PRO A 386 15.16 -47.91 -22.43
C PRO A 386 16.45 -48.68 -22.12
#